data_AF-A0A485CWS9-F1
#
_entry.id   AF-A0A485CWS9-F1
#
_cell.length_a   1.000
_cell.length_b   1.000
_cell.length_c   1.000
_cell.angle_alpha   90.00
_cell.angle_beta   90.00
_cell.angle_gamma   90.00
#
_symmetry.space_group_name_H-M   'P 1'
#
loop_
_entity.id
_entity.type
_entity.pdbx_description
1 polymer ?
#
loop_
_entity_poly.entity_id
_entity_poly.type
_entity_poly.pdbx_seq_one_letter_code
_entity_poly.pdbx_strand_id
1 'polypeptide(L)'
;MSRLDWPPVASVTIGDPAVRIRQQQQALTDKLDKLQSLGINTVFFQVKPDGTALWPSKILPLVRYADRPYRPRIRATTPLQFMLDEAHKRGMRVHAWFNPYRVSVNTRPKTVSELNGTLSQIPASVFVLHRDWIRTAGDRLCPRPGDSGSARLDNQYRCRSGGTLPG
;
A
#
# COMPACT_ATOMS: atom_id res chain seq x y z
N MET A 1 -22.93 9.56 -2.66
CA MET A 1 -21.75 9.52 -3.57
C MET A 1 -20.76 8.50 -3.04
N SER A 2 -20.52 7.40 -3.74
CA SER A 2 -19.49 6.43 -3.33
C SER A 2 -18.12 7.01 -3.65
N ARG A 3 -17.29 7.27 -2.63
CA ARG A 3 -15.89 7.66 -2.83
C ARG A 3 -15.11 6.46 -3.36
N LEU A 4 -14.19 6.66 -4.30
CA LEU A 4 -13.33 5.58 -4.83
C LEU A 4 -12.29 5.11 -3.81
N ASP A 5 -12.17 5.79 -2.66
CA ASP A 5 -11.22 5.46 -1.60
C ASP A 5 -11.48 4.08 -1.00
N TRP A 6 -10.38 3.36 -0.77
CA TRP A 6 -10.32 2.11 -0.04
C TRP A 6 -9.03 2.12 0.82
N PRO A 7 -9.06 1.57 2.04
CA PRO A 7 -10.23 1.05 2.75
C PRO A 7 -11.17 2.18 3.24
N PRO A 8 -12.42 1.87 3.61
CA PRO A 8 -13.30 2.85 4.25
C PRO A 8 -12.67 3.39 5.54
N VAL A 9 -12.71 4.71 5.76
CA VAL A 9 -12.12 5.35 6.95
C VAL A 9 -12.63 4.73 8.25
N ALA A 10 -13.93 4.43 8.32
CA ALA A 10 -14.56 3.80 9.48
C ALA A 10 -13.97 2.42 9.82
N SER A 11 -13.45 1.68 8.83
CA SER A 11 -12.85 0.36 9.06
C SER A 11 -11.47 0.45 9.72
N VAL A 12 -10.74 1.55 9.51
CA VAL A 12 -9.35 1.71 9.97
C VAL A 12 -9.27 1.81 11.50
N THR A 13 -10.32 2.31 12.15
CA THR A 13 -10.38 2.49 13.61
C THR A 13 -10.96 1.28 14.35
N ILE A 14 -11.41 0.24 13.65
CA ILE A 14 -11.99 -0.95 14.28
C ILE A 14 -10.89 -1.73 14.98
N GLY A 15 -11.05 -2.00 16.28
CA GLY A 15 -10.08 -2.76 17.08
C GLY A 15 -10.02 -4.24 16.71
N ASP A 16 -11.18 -4.87 16.47
CA ASP A 16 -11.28 -6.29 16.11
C ASP A 16 -10.79 -6.54 14.67
N PRO A 17 -9.68 -7.28 14.48
CA PRO A 17 -9.14 -7.60 13.16
C PRO A 17 -10.12 -8.34 12.26
N ALA A 18 -10.92 -9.28 12.78
CA ALA A 18 -11.80 -10.09 11.95
C ALA A 18 -12.94 -9.23 11.36
N VAL A 19 -13.49 -8.32 12.16
CA VAL A 19 -14.53 -7.38 11.72
C VAL A 19 -13.93 -6.37 10.74
N ARG A 20 -12.75 -5.83 11.04
CA ARG A 20 -12.03 -4.90 10.17
C ARG A 20 -11.77 -5.50 8.79
N ILE A 21 -11.15 -6.68 8.73
CA ILE A 21 -10.84 -7.38 7.47
C ILE A 21 -12.12 -7.62 6.68
N ARG A 22 -13.18 -8.13 7.31
CA ARG A 22 -14.45 -8.41 6.64
C ARG A 22 -15.05 -7.14 6.01
N GLN A 23 -15.07 -6.03 6.74
CA GLN A 23 -15.59 -4.78 6.21
C GLN A 23 -14.74 -4.23 5.06
N GLN A 24 -13.42 -4.33 5.16
CA GLN A 24 -12.52 -3.91 4.09
C GLN A 24 -12.68 -4.77 2.83
N GLN A 25 -12.82 -6.09 2.99
CA GLN A 25 -13.06 -7.02 1.89
C GLN A 25 -14.40 -6.75 1.22
N GLN A 26 -15.49 -6.64 2.00
CA GLN A 26 -16.81 -6.32 1.49
C GLN A 26 -16.82 -5.00 0.72
N ALA A 27 -16.22 -3.95 1.29
CA ALA A 27 -16.14 -2.66 0.62
C ALA A 27 -15.32 -2.70 -0.67
N LEU A 28 -14.36 -3.62 -0.80
CA LEU A 28 -13.62 -3.81 -2.05
C LEU A 28 -14.46 -4.54 -3.09
N THR A 29 -15.13 -5.64 -2.71
CA THR A 29 -16.00 -6.40 -3.62
C THR A 29 -17.16 -5.57 -4.12
N ASP A 30 -17.81 -4.80 -3.24
CA ASP A 30 -18.92 -3.90 -3.61
C ASP A 30 -18.47 -2.86 -4.65
N LYS A 31 -17.24 -2.35 -4.53
CA LYS A 31 -16.67 -1.42 -5.52
C LYS A 31 -16.42 -2.13 -6.84
N LEU A 32 -15.82 -3.32 -6.83
CA LEU A 32 -15.56 -4.09 -8.04
C LEU A 32 -16.86 -4.45 -8.77
N ASP A 33 -17.89 -4.90 -8.04
CA ASP A 33 -19.23 -5.19 -8.58
C ASP A 33 -19.83 -3.93 -9.20
N LYS A 34 -19.72 -2.79 -8.51
CA LYS A 34 -20.21 -1.52 -9.06
C LYS A 34 -19.46 -1.12 -10.33
N LEU A 35 -18.13 -1.21 -10.34
CA LEU A 35 -17.31 -0.90 -11.52
C LEU A 35 -17.67 -1.82 -12.70
N GLN A 36 -17.83 -3.12 -12.45
CA GLN A 36 -18.24 -4.09 -13.46
C GLN A 36 -19.64 -3.77 -14.02
N SER A 37 -20.60 -3.41 -13.16
CA SER A 37 -21.96 -3.01 -13.60
C SER A 37 -21.96 -1.76 -14.50
N LEU A 38 -20.91 -0.94 -14.41
CA LEU A 38 -20.71 0.25 -15.24
C LEU A 38 -19.92 -0.06 -16.53
N GLY A 39 -19.59 -1.33 -16.79
CA GLY A 39 -18.82 -1.77 -17.96
C GLY A 39 -17.31 -1.58 -17.84
N ILE A 40 -16.79 -1.24 -16.65
CA ILE A 40 -15.35 -1.07 -16.43
C ILE A 40 -14.68 -2.45 -16.34
N ASN A 41 -13.62 -2.65 -17.12
CA ASN A 41 -12.87 -3.90 -17.17
C ASN A 41 -11.42 -3.76 -16.67
N THR A 42 -10.99 -2.57 -16.24
CA THR A 42 -9.62 -2.30 -15.82
C THR A 42 -9.62 -1.40 -14.59
N VAL A 43 -8.84 -1.77 -13.57
CA VAL A 43 -8.68 -0.98 -12.34
C VAL A 43 -7.21 -0.62 -12.14
N PHE A 44 -6.95 0.66 -11.86
CA PHE A 44 -5.66 1.09 -11.34
C PHE A 44 -5.71 1.06 -9.82
N PHE A 45 -5.00 0.12 -9.20
CA PHE A 45 -5.00 -0.07 -7.75
C PHE A 45 -3.73 0.49 -7.12
N GLN A 46 -3.87 1.40 -6.15
CA GLN A 46 -2.73 2.00 -5.48
C GLN A 46 -2.06 0.98 -4.56
N VAL A 47 -0.96 0.35 -5.00
CA VAL A 47 -0.27 -0.69 -4.21
C VAL A 47 0.81 -0.11 -3.30
N LYS A 48 1.35 1.05 -3.67
CA LYS A 48 2.35 1.81 -2.90
C LYS A 48 1.85 3.25 -2.70
N PRO A 49 1.06 3.51 -1.64
CA PRO A 49 0.50 4.84 -1.40
C PRO A 49 1.54 5.85 -0.92
N ASP A 50 2.53 5.39 -0.15
CA ASP A 50 3.65 6.16 0.41
C ASP A 50 4.88 5.25 0.61
N GLY A 51 5.71 5.48 1.63
CA GLY A 51 6.87 4.65 1.97
C GLY A 51 6.51 3.25 2.52
N THR A 52 5.34 2.72 2.17
CA THR A 52 4.80 1.42 2.59
C THR A 52 4.19 0.66 1.39
N ALA A 53 3.99 -0.65 1.56
CA ALA A 53 3.47 -1.56 0.56
C ALA A 53 2.17 -2.25 1.01
N LEU A 54 1.25 -2.51 0.08
CA LEU A 54 0.06 -3.36 0.28
C LEU A 54 0.31 -4.85 -0.04
N TRP A 55 1.58 -5.23 -0.19
CA TRP A 55 2.04 -6.59 -0.47
C TRP A 55 3.24 -6.94 0.41
N PRO A 56 3.59 -8.23 0.57
CA PRO A 56 4.81 -8.63 1.28
C PRO A 56 6.02 -8.18 0.47
N SER A 57 6.69 -7.13 0.93
CA SER A 57 7.84 -6.53 0.24
C SER A 57 9.10 -6.77 1.05
N LYS A 58 10.21 -7.07 0.37
CA LYS A 58 11.55 -7.17 0.97
C LYS A 58 12.20 -5.80 1.23
N ILE A 59 11.63 -4.74 0.69
CA ILE A 59 12.21 -3.38 0.70
C ILE A 59 11.30 -2.32 1.34
N LEU A 60 9.99 -2.56 1.43
CA LEU A 60 9.03 -1.64 2.01
C LEU A 60 8.28 -2.27 3.18
N PRO A 61 8.09 -1.54 4.30
CA PRO A 61 7.21 -1.98 5.36
C PRO A 61 5.76 -2.12 4.85
N LEU A 62 5.00 -3.06 5.42
CA LEU A 62 3.58 -3.23 5.12
C LEU A 62 2.76 -2.03 5.63
N VAL A 63 1.72 -1.63 4.89
CA VAL A 63 0.78 -0.57 5.31
C VAL A 63 0.16 -0.89 6.69
N ARG A 64 -0.07 0.14 7.50
CA ARG A 64 -0.49 -0.01 8.91
C ARG A 64 -1.90 -0.56 9.12
N TYR A 65 -2.79 -0.33 8.16
CA TYR A 65 -4.17 -0.81 8.22
C TYR A 65 -4.35 -2.17 7.55
N ALA A 66 -3.29 -2.72 6.94
CA ALA A 66 -3.23 -4.13 6.62
C ALA A 66 -2.83 -4.88 7.89
N ASP A 67 -3.59 -5.93 8.20
CA ASP A 67 -3.22 -6.82 9.27
C ASP A 67 -1.85 -7.44 8.99
N ARG A 68 -0.95 -7.34 9.97
CA ARG A 68 0.30 -8.10 9.92
C ARG A 68 -0.08 -9.59 9.91
N PRO A 69 0.65 -10.45 9.18
CA PRO A 69 0.38 -11.89 9.12
C PRO A 69 0.58 -12.65 10.46
N TYR A 70 0.54 -11.96 11.61
CA TYR A 70 0.84 -12.50 12.93
C TYR A 70 -0.38 -13.08 13.66
N ARG A 71 -1.33 -13.68 12.93
CA ARG A 71 -2.36 -14.55 13.54
C ARG A 71 -2.48 -15.87 12.78
N PRO A 72 -2.06 -17.00 13.36
CA PRO A 72 -2.06 -18.32 12.71
C PRO A 72 -3.43 -18.82 12.21
N ARG A 73 -4.54 -18.23 12.69
CA ARG A 73 -5.91 -18.70 12.41
C ARG A 73 -6.62 -17.98 11.27
N ILE A 74 -6.06 -16.89 10.75
CA ILE A 74 -6.57 -16.24 9.54
C ILE A 74 -5.43 -16.34 8.53
N ARG A 75 -5.60 -17.12 7.46
CA ARG A 75 -4.76 -16.98 6.27
C ARG A 75 -5.03 -15.57 5.73
N ALA A 76 -4.35 -14.56 6.30
CA ALA A 76 -4.56 -13.17 5.95
C ALA A 76 -3.95 -12.96 4.56
N THR A 77 -4.78 -13.13 3.54
CA THR A 77 -4.46 -12.73 2.18
C THR A 77 -4.16 -11.23 2.19
N THR A 78 -3.00 -10.83 1.68
CA THR A 78 -2.67 -9.40 1.63
C THR A 78 -3.70 -8.63 0.80
N PRO A 79 -3.91 -7.32 1.07
CA PRO A 79 -4.86 -6.53 0.29
C PRO A 79 -4.66 -6.61 -1.22
N LEU A 80 -3.41 -6.59 -1.69
CA LEU A 80 -3.12 -6.74 -3.12
C LEU A 80 -3.57 -8.10 -3.64
N GLN A 81 -3.25 -9.19 -2.94
CA GLN A 81 -3.64 -10.52 -3.38
C GLN A 81 -5.17 -10.65 -3.44
N PHE A 82 -5.88 -10.16 -2.42
CA PHE A 82 -7.34 -10.18 -2.41
C PHE A 82 -7.95 -9.35 -3.55
N MET A 83 -7.39 -8.16 -3.83
CA MET A 83 -7.80 -7.33 -4.96
C MET A 83 -7.62 -8.06 -6.31
N LEU A 84 -6.48 -8.72 -6.51
CA LEU A 84 -6.21 -9.47 -7.74
C LEU A 84 -7.19 -10.63 -7.91
N ASP A 85 -7.38 -11.42 -6.85
CA ASP A 85 -8.29 -12.58 -6.88
C ASP A 85 -9.72 -12.15 -7.22
N GLU A 86 -10.24 -11.11 -6.56
CA GLU A 86 -11.60 -10.62 -6.78
C GLU A 86 -11.79 -9.91 -8.14
N ALA A 87 -10.78 -9.17 -8.61
CA ALA A 87 -10.83 -8.54 -9.93
C ALA A 87 -10.79 -9.59 -11.05
N HIS A 88 -9.93 -10.60 -10.94
CA HIS A 88 -9.81 -11.67 -11.95
C HIS A 88 -11.08 -12.53 -12.04
N LYS A 89 -11.76 -12.81 -10.92
CA LYS A 89 -13.08 -13.47 -10.92
C LYS A 89 -14.13 -12.73 -11.77
N ARG A 90 -13.97 -11.41 -11.91
CA ARG A 90 -14.86 -10.52 -12.68
C ARG A 90 -14.36 -10.24 -14.10
N GLY A 91 -13.27 -10.88 -14.53
CA GLY A 91 -12.63 -10.61 -15.81
C GLY A 91 -11.99 -9.22 -15.91
N MET A 92 -11.67 -8.59 -14.78
CA MET A 92 -11.08 -7.25 -14.74
C MET A 92 -9.55 -7.33 -14.71
N ARG A 93 -8.87 -6.48 -15.49
CA ARG A 93 -7.42 -6.27 -15.44
C ARG A 93 -7.07 -5.34 -14.28
N VAL A 94 -5.94 -5.60 -13.62
CA VAL A 94 -5.43 -4.74 -12.54
C VAL A 94 -4.08 -4.17 -12.94
N HIS A 95 -3.97 -2.85 -12.95
CA HIS A 95 -2.72 -2.13 -13.11
C HIS A 95 -2.28 -1.60 -11.74
N ALA A 96 -1.09 -1.95 -11.31
CA ALA A 96 -0.52 -1.47 -10.07
C ALA A 96 -0.10 0.00 -10.20
N TRP A 97 -0.66 0.87 -9.37
CA TRP A 97 -0.29 2.28 -9.27
C TRP A 97 0.65 2.50 -8.08
N PHE A 98 1.79 3.15 -8.37
CA PHE A 98 2.84 3.43 -7.40
C PHE A 98 3.01 4.95 -7.23
N ASN A 99 3.24 5.38 -6.00
CA ASN A 99 3.82 6.69 -5.73
C ASN A 99 5.33 6.55 -5.53
N PRO A 100 6.19 6.97 -6.48
CA PRO A 100 7.63 6.75 -6.38
C PRO A 100 8.26 7.52 -5.22
N TYR A 101 7.86 8.79 -5.03
CA TYR A 101 8.56 9.73 -4.16
C TYR A 101 7.82 10.09 -2.87
N ARG A 102 6.62 9.56 -2.61
CA ARG A 102 5.96 9.84 -1.33
C ARG A 102 6.50 8.91 -0.25
N VAL A 103 7.12 9.47 0.79
CA VAL A 103 7.46 8.74 2.03
C VAL A 103 6.40 8.99 3.11
N SER A 104 5.87 10.22 3.18
CA SER A 104 4.77 10.56 4.08
C SER A 104 3.71 11.43 3.42
N VAL A 105 2.50 11.40 3.97
CA VAL A 105 1.40 12.29 3.55
C VAL A 105 1.45 13.67 4.22
N ASN A 106 2.20 13.80 5.33
CA ASN A 106 2.46 15.06 6.02
C ASN A 106 3.75 14.98 6.87
N THR A 107 4.18 16.10 7.48
CA THR A 107 5.36 16.23 8.36
C THR A 107 4.99 16.38 9.84
N ARG A 108 3.76 16.04 10.24
CA ARG A 108 3.29 16.22 11.64
C ARG A 108 4.09 15.33 12.60
N PRO A 109 4.28 15.74 13.87
CA PRO A 109 5.04 14.97 14.86
C PRO A 109 4.60 13.52 15.01
N LYS A 110 3.28 13.25 14.96
CA LYS A 110 2.74 11.89 14.99
C LYS A 110 3.25 11.04 13.82
N THR A 111 3.23 11.57 12.60
CA THR A 111 3.71 10.86 11.41
C THR A 111 5.21 10.61 11.48
N VAL A 112 6.00 11.58 11.93
CA VAL A 112 7.45 11.42 12.12
C VAL A 112 7.75 10.37 13.20
N SER A 113 7.01 10.37 14.32
CA SER A 113 7.13 9.37 15.37
C SER A 113 6.79 7.97 14.87
N GLU A 114 5.74 7.82 14.06
CA GLU A 114 5.36 6.55 13.46
C GLU A 114 6.45 6.03 12.51
N LEU A 115 7.02 6.90 11.66
CA LEU A 115 8.13 6.54 10.77
C LEU A 115 9.37 6.12 11.56
N ASN A 116 9.72 6.85 12.62
CA ASN A 116 10.82 6.48 13.52
C ASN A 116 10.61 5.11 14.19
N GLY A 117 9.37 4.79 14.55
CA GLY A 117 9.00 3.50 15.12
C GLY A 117 9.09 2.31 14.16
N THR A 118 9.40 2.53 12.87
CA THR A 118 9.53 1.44 11.90
C THR A 118 10.84 0.67 11.99
N LEU A 119 11.81 1.11 12.81
CA LEU A 119 13.11 0.44 12.95
C LEU A 119 12.99 -1.03 13.40
N SER A 120 11.95 -1.37 14.15
CA SER A 120 11.66 -2.75 14.58
C SER A 120 10.91 -3.59 13.55
N GLN A 121 10.59 -3.02 12.38
CA GLN A 121 9.89 -3.70 11.29
C GLN A 121 10.89 -4.31 10.32
N ILE A 122 10.49 -5.42 9.69
CA ILE A 122 11.29 -6.09 8.66
C ILE A 122 10.46 -6.10 7.37
N PRO A 123 10.85 -5.32 6.34
CA PRO A 123 11.91 -4.30 6.34
C PRO A 123 11.46 -3.00 7.03
N ALA A 124 12.42 -2.21 7.54
CA ALA A 124 12.16 -0.90 8.13
C ALA A 124 11.91 0.17 7.04
N SER A 125 11.34 1.32 7.41
CA SER A 125 11.09 2.40 6.45
C SER A 125 12.40 2.97 5.90
N VAL A 126 12.40 3.33 4.62
CA VAL A 126 13.46 4.12 3.99
C VAL A 126 13.74 5.42 4.77
N PHE A 127 12.74 5.96 5.46
CA PHE A 127 12.90 7.13 6.31
C PHE A 127 13.92 6.91 7.42
N VAL A 128 13.96 5.73 8.05
CA VAL A 128 14.92 5.45 9.14
C VAL A 128 16.23 4.87 8.62
N LEU A 129 16.18 4.09 7.54
CA LEU A 129 17.37 3.45 6.97
C LEU A 129 18.26 4.44 6.21
N HIS A 130 17.68 5.47 5.60
CA HIS A 130 18.37 6.41 4.72
C HIS A 130 17.88 7.84 4.94
N ARG A 131 18.05 8.36 6.16
CA ARG A 131 17.61 9.73 6.51
C ARG A 131 18.26 10.79 5.62
N ASP A 132 19.49 10.56 5.19
CA ASP A 132 20.25 11.42 4.27
C ASP A 132 19.57 11.57 2.90
N TRP A 133 18.72 10.62 2.49
CA TRP A 133 17.96 10.68 1.24
C TRP A 133 16.69 11.51 1.36
N ILE A 134 16.20 11.78 2.56
CA ILE A 134 14.88 12.39 2.75
C ILE A 134 14.97 13.91 2.76
N ARG A 135 14.05 14.56 2.04
CA ARG A 135 13.85 16.01 2.04
C ARG A 135 12.39 16.33 2.33
N THR A 136 12.18 17.52 2.87
CA THR A 136 10.85 18.09 3.04
C THR A 136 10.49 18.86 1.78
N ALA A 137 9.37 18.48 1.15
CA ALA A 137 8.79 19.19 0.01
C ALA A 137 7.36 19.62 0.40
N GLY A 138 7.18 20.93 0.63
CA GLY A 138 5.96 21.45 1.24
C GLY A 138 5.75 20.86 2.64
N ASP A 139 4.61 20.24 2.87
CA ASP A 139 4.28 19.56 4.13
C ASP A 139 4.58 18.06 4.11
N ARG A 140 5.36 17.54 3.14
CA ARG A 140 5.57 16.09 2.96
C ARG A 140 7.05 15.70 2.99
N LEU A 141 7.30 14.43 3.33
CA LEU A 141 8.63 13.82 3.25
C LEU A 141 8.74 13.04 1.93
N CYS A 142 9.81 13.32 1.19
CA CYS A 142 10.10 12.73 -0.12
C CYS A 142 11.59 12.37 -0.25
N PRO A 143 11.96 11.32 -0.98
CA PRO A 143 13.34 11.09 -1.38
C PRO A 143 13.83 12.25 -2.27
N ARG A 144 15.10 12.61 -2.13
CA ARG A 144 15.76 13.61 -2.97
C ARG A 144 15.93 13.06 -4.40
N PRO A 145 15.40 13.73 -5.43
CA PRO A 145 15.63 13.32 -6.81
C PRO A 145 17.12 13.40 -7.17
N GLY A 146 17.63 12.43 -7.93
CA GLY A 146 18.98 12.46 -8.51
C GLY A 146 20.10 11.84 -7.64
N ASP A 147 19.84 11.55 -6.37
CA ASP A 147 20.79 10.78 -5.55
C ASP A 147 20.69 9.28 -5.90
N SER A 148 21.81 8.56 -5.83
CA SER A 148 21.90 7.13 -6.19
C SER A 148 20.91 6.24 -5.42
N GLY A 149 20.48 6.67 -4.23
CA GLY A 149 19.42 6.05 -3.45
C GLY A 149 18.01 6.21 -4.03
N SER A 150 17.68 7.38 -4.57
CA SER A 150 16.37 7.62 -5.22
C SER A 150 16.24 6.83 -6.52
N ALA A 151 17.31 6.73 -7.30
CA ALA A 151 17.33 5.88 -8.49
C ALA A 151 17.19 4.39 -8.15
N ARG A 152 17.77 3.93 -7.03
CA ARG A 152 17.61 2.54 -6.54
C ARG A 152 16.17 2.25 -6.11
N LEU A 153 15.51 3.20 -5.44
CA LEU A 153 14.10 3.12 -5.09
C LEU A 153 13.24 3.04 -6.36
N ASP A 154 13.44 3.96 -7.32
CA ASP A 154 12.69 3.97 -8.59
C ASP A 154 12.87 2.68 -9.40
N ASN A 155 14.09 2.13 -9.45
CA ASN A 155 14.36 0.87 -10.17
C ASN A 155 13.79 -0.37 -9.45
N GLN A 156 13.63 -0.31 -8.13
CA GLN A 156 13.03 -1.38 -7.33
C GLN A 156 11.50 -1.45 -7.46
N TYR A 157 10.83 -0.36 -7.85
CA TYR A 157 9.38 -0.31 -8.07
C TYR A 157 8.95 -0.58 -9.51
N ARG A 158 9.90 -0.90 -10.41
CA ARG A 158 9.59 -1.27 -11.79
C ARG A 158 8.94 -2.65 -11.82
N CYS A 159 7.63 -2.72 -11.97
CA CYS A 159 6.98 -3.92 -12.53
C CYS A 159 7.55 -4.11 -13.94
N ARG A 160 8.40 -5.12 -14.13
CA ARG A 160 8.72 -5.58 -15.49
C ARG A 160 7.40 -6.04 -16.09
N SER A 161 6.99 -5.41 -17.17
CA SER A 161 5.87 -5.86 -18.01
C SER A 161 6.15 -7.32 -18.42
N GLY A 162 5.56 -8.27 -17.70
CA GLY A 162 5.69 -9.71 -17.96
C GLY A 162 6.42 -10.55 -16.90
N GLY A 163 6.74 -10.04 -15.71
CA GLY A 163 7.42 -10.83 -14.67
C GLY A 163 6.78 -10.70 -13.29
N THR A 164 6.51 -11.84 -12.66
CA THR A 164 6.11 -12.02 -11.26
C THR A 164 6.83 -11.04 -10.34
N LEU A 165 6.10 -10.43 -9.39
CA LEU A 165 6.67 -9.58 -8.35
C LEU A 165 7.83 -10.33 -7.68
N PRO A 166 8.96 -9.67 -7.38
CA PRO A 166 10.04 -10.32 -6.65
C PRO A 166 9.51 -10.74 -5.27
N GLY A 167 9.44 -12.06 -5.06
CA GLY A 167 9.18 -12.67 -3.76
C GLY A 167 10.36 -12.54 -2.83
#